data_AF-A0A662C404-F1
#
_entry.id   AF-A0A662C404-F1
#
_cell.length_a   1.000
_cell.length_b   1.000
_cell.length_c   1.000
_cell.angle_alpha   90.00
_cell.angle_beta   90.00
_cell.angle_gamma   90.00
#
_symmetry.space_group_name_H-M   'P 1'
#
loop_
_entity.id
_entity.type
_entity.pdbx_description
1 polymer ?
#
loop_
_entity_poly.entity_id
_entity_poly.type
_entity_poly.pdbx_seq_one_letter_code
_entity_poly.pdbx_strand_id
1 'polypeptide(L)' 'FGYNAKTDEYVQMLKAGIIDPTKVTRIALENAASVAGMILTTECALVDIKEENAPAMPPMGGGMPGMM' A
#
# COMPACT_ATOMS: atom_id res chain seq x y z
N PHE A 1 -5.97 -3.76 30.02
CA PHE A 1 -4.59 -3.60 30.53
C PHE A 1 -3.64 -3.80 29.37
N GLY A 2 -2.56 -3.03 29.28
CA GLY A 2 -1.60 -3.12 28.17
C GLY A 2 -0.40 -2.19 28.38
N TYR A 3 0.55 -2.22 27.46
CA TYR A 3 1.82 -1.51 27.57
C TYR A 3 1.72 -0.10 26.98
N ASN A 4 2.10 0.92 27.75
CA ASN A 4 2.25 2.28 27.26
C ASN A 4 3.67 2.51 26.76
N ALA A 5 3.85 2.46 25.43
CA ALA A 5 5.15 2.63 24.80
C ALA A 5 5.78 4.03 24.96
N LYS A 6 5.03 5.03 25.44
CA LYS A 6 5.58 6.37 25.71
C LYS A 6 6.27 6.45 27.08
N THR A 7 5.83 5.65 28.04
CA THR A 7 6.29 5.72 29.44
C THR A 7 6.92 4.42 29.92
N ASP A 8 6.94 3.39 29.08
CA ASP A 8 7.46 2.04 29.36
C ASP A 8 6.82 1.34 30.57
N GLU A 9 5.54 1.64 30.82
CA GLU A 9 4.78 1.08 31.94
C GLU A 9 3.54 0.35 31.48
N TYR A 10 3.11 -0.65 32.27
CA TYR A 10 1.85 -1.33 32.05
C TYR A 10 0.69 -0.61 32.74
N VAL A 11 -0.37 -0.31 31.99
CA VAL A 11 -1.48 0.53 32.44
C VAL A 11 -2.85 -0.03 32.07
N GLN A 12 -3.90 0.49 32.71
CA GLN A 12 -5.27 0.34 32.22
C GLN A 12 -5.50 1.29 31.03
N MET A 13 -5.31 0.80 29.81
CA MET A 13 -5.26 1.61 28.58
C MET A 13 -6.47 2.53 28.37
N LEU A 14 -7.68 2.02 28.63
CA LEU A 14 -8.92 2.82 28.56
C LEU A 14 -8.90 4.02 29.51
N LYS A 15 -8.44 3.83 30.75
CA LYS A 15 -8.34 4.92 31.74
C LYS A 15 -7.21 5.89 31.40
N ALA A 16 -6.14 5.40 30.78
CA ALA A 16 -5.01 6.20 30.31
C ALA A 16 -5.31 6.97 29.01
N GLY A 17 -6.51 6.81 28.42
CA GLY A 17 -6.91 7.46 27.17
C GLY A 17 -6.22 6.89 25.92
N ILE A 18 -5.58 5.73 26.02
CA ILE A 18 -4.98 5.03 24.88
C ILE A 18 -6.07 4.15 24.28
N ILE A 19 -6.78 4.71 23.29
CA ILE A 19 -7.97 4.11 22.69
C ILE A 19 -7.91 4.23 21.16
N ASP A 20 -8.33 3.16 20.48
CA ASP A 20 -8.54 3.15 19.04
C ASP A 20 -10.01 2.86 18.74
N PRO A 21 -10.62 3.51 17.73
CA PRO A 21 -11.98 3.16 17.31
C PRO A 21 -12.05 1.72 16.83
N THR A 22 -13.12 1.01 17.18
CA THR A 22 -13.34 -0.40 16.78
C THR A 22 -13.18 -0.64 15.27
N LYS A 23 -13.62 0.32 14.45
CA LYS A 23 -13.51 0.25 12.99
C LYS A 23 -12.06 0.23 12.50
N VAL A 24 -11.15 0.92 13.18
CA VAL A 24 -9.73 1.00 12.78
C VAL A 24 -9.08 -0.37 12.93
N THR A 25 -9.14 -0.97 14.12
CA THR A 25 -8.51 -2.27 14.38
C THR A 25 -9.14 -3.39 13.54
N ARG A 26 -10.47 -3.40 13.39
CA ARG A 26 -11.13 -4.46 12.60
C ARG A 26 -10.73 -4.40 11.13
N ILE A 27 -10.73 -3.21 10.51
CA ILE A 27 -10.45 -3.06 9.09
C ILE A 27 -8.96 -3.31 8.83
N ALA A 28 -8.08 -2.90 9.74
CA ALA A 28 -6.66 -3.23 9.64
C ALA A 28 -6.44 -4.75 9.58
N LEU A 29 -7.10 -5.52 10.46
CA LEU A 29 -7.00 -6.97 10.46
C LEU A 29 -7.64 -7.62 9.22
N GLU A 30 -8.86 -7.20 8.86
CA GLU A 30 -9.60 -7.71 7.70
C GLU A 30 -8.82 -7.49 6.39
N ASN A 31 -8.26 -6.29 6.19
CA ASN A 31 -7.46 -5.97 5.01
C ASN A 31 -6.14 -6.74 4.98
N ALA A 32 -5.46 -6.87 6.12
CA ALA A 32 -4.23 -7.65 6.22
C ALA A 32 -4.48 -9.13 5.89
N ALA A 33 -5.54 -9.72 6.44
CA ALA A 33 -5.94 -11.08 6.15
C ALA A 33 -6.33 -11.27 4.67
N SER A 34 -7.01 -10.29 4.07
CA SER A 34 -7.37 -10.31 2.65
C SER A 34 -6.14 -10.35 1.73
N VAL A 35 -5.18 -9.44 1.95
CA VAL A 35 -3.93 -9.40 1.17
C VAL A 35 -3.10 -10.67 1.40
N ALA A 36 -2.97 -11.12 2.66
CA ALA A 36 -2.26 -12.35 2.97
C ALA A 36 -2.89 -13.56 2.29
N GLY A 37 -4.23 -13.67 2.30
CA GLY A 37 -4.96 -14.73 1.61
C GLY A 37 -4.70 -14.73 0.10
N MET A 38 -4.79 -13.56 -0.54
CA MET A 38 -4.49 -13.41 -1.97
C MET A 38 -3.07 -13.88 -2.30
N ILE A 39 -2.05 -13.42 -1.54
CA ILE A 39 -0.65 -13.81 -1.77
C ILE A 39 -0.43 -15.30 -1.54
N LEU A 40 -1.00 -15.89 -0.48
CA LEU A 40 -0.85 -17.32 -0.19
C LEU A 40 -1.45 -18.22 -1.27
N THR A 41 -2.49 -17.76 -1.96
CA THR A 41 -3.12 -18.48 -3.08
C THR A 41 -2.55 -18.13 -4.45
N THR A 42 -1.58 -17.21 -4.50
CA THR A 42 -0.94 -16.81 -5.76
C THR A 42 0.26 -17.71 -6.04
N GLU A 43 0.10 -18.65 -6.98
CA GLU A 43 1.14 -19.62 -7.34
C GLU A 43 2.30 -19.02 -8.15
N CYS A 44 2.06 -17.95 -8.92
CA CYS A 44 3.10 -17.27 -9.68
C CYS A 44 2.81 -15.77 -9.87
N ALA A 45 3.88 -14.99 -9.95
CA ALA A 45 3.84 -13.59 -10.38
C ALA A 45 4.68 -13.46 -11.66
N LEU A 46 4.04 -13.03 -12.74
CA LEU A 46 4.72 -12.69 -13.99
C LEU A 46 5.06 -11.21 -13.98
N VAL A 47 6.30 -10.89 -14.36
CA VAL A 47 6.79 -9.52 -14.45
C VAL A 47 7.40 -9.31 -15.83
N ASP A 48 7.21 -8.12 -16.39
CA ASP A 48 7.85 -7.74 -17.64
C ASP A 48 9.36 -7.62 -17.44
N ILE A 49 10.11 -8.14 -18.41
CA ILE A 49 11.57 -7.96 -18.44
C ILE A 49 11.83 -6.53 -18.89
N LYS A 50 12.66 -5.81 -18.14
CA LYS A 50 13.07 -4.46 -18.53
C LYS A 50 13.88 -4.53 -19.83
N GLU A 51 13.34 -3.96 -20.90
CA GLU A 51 14.06 -3.86 -22.18
C GLU A 51 15.17 -2.79 -22.05
N GLU A 52 16.42 -3.17 -22.37
CA GLU A 52 17.55 -2.23 -22.37
C GLU A 52 17.47 -1.20 -23.51
N ASN A 53 16.70 -1.50 -24.55
CA ASN A 53 16.54 -0.66 -25.75
C ASN A 53 15.06 -0.47 -26.09
N ALA A 54 14.28 0.04 -25.13
CA ALA A 54 12.95 0.54 -25.47
C ALA A 54 13.09 1.54 -26.63
N PRO A 55 12.40 1.35 -27.78
CA PRO A 55 12.52 2.25 -28.91
C PRO A 55 12.21 3.66 -28.42
N ALA A 56 13.10 4.61 -28.70
CA ALA A 56 12.88 6.00 -28.38
C ALA A 56 11.50 6.37 -28.89
N MET A 57 10.60 6.75 -27.96
CA MET A 57 9.27 7.22 -28.32
C MET A 57 9.46 8.24 -29.45
N PRO A 58 8.79 8.05 -30.62
CA PRO A 58 8.95 8.97 -31.73
C PRO A 58 8.76 10.38 -31.20
N PRO A 59 9.64 11.34 -31.54
CA PRO A 59 9.43 12.72 -31.12
C PRO A 59 8.00 13.07 -31.51
N MET A 60 7.19 13.44 -30.51
CA MET A 60 5.83 13.94 -30.72
C MET A 60 5.97 15.11 -31.69
N GLY A 61 5.75 14.79 -32.96
CA GLY A 61 6.09 15.63 -34.10
C GLY A 61 5.41 16.96 -33.92
N GLY A 62 6.25 17.99 -33.79
CA GLY A 62 5.79 19.35 -33.63
C GLY A 62 4.88 19.80 -34.76
N GLY A 63 4.01 20.73 -34.39
CA GLY A 63 3.46 21.76 -35.26
C GLY A 63 2.81 21.26 -36.55
N MET A 64 1.48 21.15 -36.52
CA MET A 64 0.64 21.28 -37.69
C MET A 64 1.12 22.51 -38.52
N PRO A 65 1.79 22.33 -39.66
CA PRO A 65 2.07 23.44 -40.56
C PRO A 65 0.74 23.72 -41.26
N GLY A 66 0.28 24.97 -41.21
CA GLY A 66 -0.94 25.35 -41.88
C GLY A 66 -0.93 25.06 -43.38
N MET A 67 -2.11 25.25 -43.97
CA MET A 67 -2.37 25.47 -45.40
C MET A 67 -2.79 24.25 -46.23
N MET A 68 -4.08 23.92 -46.14
CA MET A 68 -5.01 23.95 -47.28
C MET A 68 -6.41 24.33 -46.78
#